data_AF-A0A956LA48-F1
#
_entry.id   AF-A0A956LA48-F1
#
_cell.length_a   1.000
_cell.length_b   1.000
_cell.length_c   1.000
_cell.angle_alpha   90.00
_cell.angle_beta   90.00
_cell.angle_gamma   90.00
#
_symmetry.space_group_name_H-M   'P 1'
#
loop_
_entity.id
_entity.type
_entity.pdbx_description
1 polymer ?
#
loop_
_entity_poly.entity_id
_entity_poly.type
_entity_poly.pdbx_seq_one_letter_code
_entity_poly.pdbx_strand_id
1 'polypeptide(L)'
;SLGAAAGRERVVERLDDYAEGWRRRHAETCAATLRAEQSTRQLDQRMRCLGRHRLALREAVDLVARGEVDAVDDALELVARLPALSRCDAPESLDAQPALPQDDALAERAERLRVQLAHARALLDAERGSRAAAELAHLMPRIEALGHDPLTAEALLLRGRAHLERDELAASEADLLRAYTLAAELGYDDVAGRAARVLASVVGYDAGRYEEGRRWAETALALARRRGSG
;
A
#
# COMPACT_ATOMS: atom_id res chain seq x y z
N SER A 1 -21.62 16.58 -19.57
CA SER A 1 -21.67 18.04 -19.43
C SER A 1 -20.25 18.60 -19.48
N LEU A 2 -20.07 19.91 -19.69
CA LEU A 2 -18.76 20.58 -19.64
C LEU A 2 -18.01 20.30 -18.31
N GLY A 3 -18.73 20.19 -17.19
CA GLY A 3 -18.14 19.84 -15.89
C GLY A 3 -17.55 18.42 -15.83
N ALA A 4 -18.18 17.43 -16.48
CA ALA A 4 -17.64 16.06 -16.54
C ALA A 4 -16.39 15.97 -17.44
N ALA A 5 -16.27 16.82 -18.46
CA ALA A 5 -15.07 16.90 -19.30
C ALA A 5 -13.89 17.53 -18.54
N ALA A 6 -14.11 18.68 -17.90
CA ALA A 6 -13.10 19.35 -17.05
C ALA A 6 -12.66 18.46 -15.87
N GLY A 7 -13.61 17.71 -15.30
CA GLY A 7 -13.33 16.72 -14.26
C GLY A 7 -12.36 15.62 -14.71
N ARG A 8 -12.59 15.05 -15.90
CA ARG A 8 -11.71 14.02 -16.48
C ARG A 8 -10.33 14.56 -16.83
N GLU A 9 -10.24 15.77 -17.35
CA GLU A 9 -8.97 16.44 -17.61
C GLU A 9 -8.13 16.58 -16.33
N ARG A 10 -8.77 16.94 -15.22
CA ARG A 10 -8.10 17.05 -13.91
C ARG A 10 -7.63 15.69 -13.36
N VAL A 11 -8.34 14.60 -13.64
CA VAL A 11 -7.88 13.24 -13.28
C VAL A 11 -6.60 12.91 -14.05
N VAL A 12 -6.57 13.18 -15.36
CA VAL A 12 -5.39 12.96 -16.21
C VAL A 12 -4.21 13.81 -15.75
N GLU A 13 -4.41 15.10 -15.50
CA GLU A 13 -3.36 16.00 -14.99
C GLU A 13 -2.72 15.47 -13.70
N ARG A 14 -3.53 14.98 -12.75
CA ARG A 14 -3.02 14.43 -11.48
C ARG A 14 -2.24 13.12 -11.65
N LEU A 15 -2.65 12.27 -12.60
CA LEU A 15 -1.93 11.05 -12.95
C LEU A 15 -0.59 11.38 -13.63
N ASP A 16 -0.58 12.36 -14.52
CA ASP A 16 0.63 12.83 -15.20
C ASP A 16 1.62 13.49 -14.23
N ASP A 17 1.15 14.32 -13.30
CA ASP A 17 1.95 14.91 -12.22
C ASP A 17 2.66 13.80 -11.40
N TYR A 18 1.92 12.76 -11.03
CA TYR A 18 2.47 11.62 -10.29
C TYR A 18 3.50 10.86 -11.13
N ALA A 19 3.19 10.60 -12.40
CA ALA A 19 4.08 9.89 -13.32
C ALA A 19 5.40 10.65 -13.55
N GLU A 20 5.35 11.97 -13.71
CA GLU A 20 6.55 12.81 -13.86
C GLU A 20 7.34 12.88 -12.55
N GLY A 21 6.66 13.00 -11.41
CA GLY A 21 7.28 12.92 -10.09
C GLY A 21 8.03 11.60 -9.86
N TRP A 22 7.49 10.48 -10.38
CA TRP A 22 8.13 9.17 -10.35
C TRP A 22 9.34 9.11 -11.29
N ARG A 23 9.18 9.56 -12.54
CA ARG A 23 10.24 9.57 -13.57
C ARG A 23 11.45 10.36 -13.09
N ARG A 24 11.24 11.53 -12.51
CA ARG A 24 12.29 12.37 -11.94
C ARG A 24 13.09 11.62 -10.86
N ARG A 25 12.42 11.01 -9.88
CA ARG A 25 13.07 10.24 -8.80
C ARG A 25 13.82 9.01 -9.30
N HIS A 26 13.26 8.32 -10.30
CA HIS A 26 13.95 7.21 -10.95
C HIS A 26 15.25 7.68 -11.60
N ALA A 27 15.21 8.77 -12.37
CA ALA A 27 16.39 9.35 -13.00
C ALA A 27 17.43 9.82 -11.97
N GLU A 28 16.99 10.51 -10.90
CA GLU A 28 17.85 10.96 -9.79
C GLU A 28 18.51 9.78 -9.09
N THR A 29 17.78 8.68 -8.87
CA THR A 29 18.32 7.45 -8.26
C THR A 29 19.37 6.83 -9.17
N CYS A 30 19.14 6.71 -10.49
CA CYS A 30 20.16 6.19 -11.40
C CYS A 30 21.40 7.09 -11.47
N ALA A 31 21.22 8.41 -11.55
CA ALA A 31 22.31 9.37 -11.62
C ALA A 31 23.19 9.35 -10.37
N ALA A 32 22.60 9.25 -9.17
CA ALA A 32 23.33 9.13 -7.92
C ALA A 32 24.25 7.89 -7.89
N THR A 33 23.81 6.75 -8.43
CA THR A 33 24.67 5.56 -8.56
C THR A 33 25.83 5.80 -9.52
N LEU A 34 25.57 6.40 -10.67
CA LEU A 34 26.62 6.70 -11.67
C LEU A 34 27.67 7.67 -11.12
N ARG A 35 27.28 8.56 -10.20
CA ARG A 35 28.18 9.48 -9.48
C ARG A 35 28.81 8.88 -8.23
N ALA A 36 28.58 7.59 -7.94
CA ALA A 36 29.03 6.90 -6.73
C ALA A 36 28.58 7.58 -5.41
N GLU A 37 27.43 8.28 -5.43
CA GLU A 37 26.86 8.98 -4.28
C GLU A 37 26.01 8.07 -3.38
N GLN A 38 25.73 6.83 -3.80
CA GLN A 38 24.98 5.84 -3.03
C GLN A 38 25.52 4.43 -3.20
N SER A 39 25.26 3.58 -2.21
CA SER A 39 25.58 2.15 -2.25
C SER A 39 24.61 1.37 -3.15
N THR A 40 25.04 0.20 -3.63
CA THR A 40 24.16 -0.76 -4.35
C THR A 40 22.93 -1.13 -3.53
N ARG A 41 23.08 -1.31 -2.21
CA ARG A 41 21.96 -1.60 -1.30
C ARG A 41 20.90 -0.49 -1.32
N GLN A 42 21.34 0.78 -1.25
CA GLN A 42 20.44 1.94 -1.31
C GLN A 42 19.74 2.04 -2.68
N LEU A 43 20.47 1.82 -3.77
CA LEU A 43 19.88 1.73 -5.11
C LEU A 43 18.75 0.68 -5.13
N ASP A 44 19.02 -0.54 -4.66
CA ASP A 44 18.03 -1.61 -4.68
C ASP A 44 16.80 -1.29 -3.82
N GLN A 45 17.00 -0.71 -2.63
CA GLN A 45 15.89 -0.27 -1.75
C GLN A 45 15.00 0.78 -2.45
N ARG A 46 15.60 1.81 -3.07
CA ARG A 46 14.88 2.88 -3.76
C ARG A 46 14.16 2.37 -5.00
N MET A 47 14.82 1.54 -5.80
CA MET A 47 14.22 0.95 -7.01
C MET A 47 13.05 0.02 -6.68
N ARG A 48 13.12 -0.75 -5.59
CA ARG A 48 11.96 -1.53 -5.10
C ARG A 48 10.81 -0.63 -4.65
N CYS A 49 11.10 0.43 -3.90
CA CYS A 49 10.08 1.39 -3.49
C CYS A 49 9.38 2.01 -4.71
N LEU A 50 10.16 2.53 -5.65
CA LEU A 50 9.65 3.09 -6.91
C LEU A 50 8.88 2.06 -7.73
N GLY A 51 9.32 0.80 -7.76
CA GLY A 51 8.62 -0.30 -8.41
C GLY A 51 7.19 -0.48 -7.87
N ARG A 52 7.03 -0.49 -6.54
CA ARG A 52 5.70 -0.58 -5.89
C ARG A 52 4.83 0.65 -6.18
N HIS A 53 5.40 1.84 -6.19
CA HIS A 53 4.65 3.08 -6.48
C HIS A 53 4.20 3.13 -7.95
N ARG A 54 5.04 2.68 -8.88
CA ARG A 54 4.68 2.54 -10.30
C ARG A 54 3.57 1.52 -10.50
N LEU A 55 3.60 0.42 -9.74
CA LEU A 55 2.55 -0.58 -9.77
C LEU A 55 1.23 0.02 -9.26
N ALA A 56 1.22 0.72 -8.12
CA ALA A 56 0.02 1.40 -7.61
C ALA A 56 -0.57 2.40 -8.62
N LEU A 57 0.28 3.19 -9.29
CA LEU A 57 -0.15 4.09 -10.37
C LEU A 57 -0.81 3.32 -11.51
N ARG A 58 -0.20 2.21 -11.95
CA ARG A 58 -0.75 1.39 -13.04
C ARG A 58 -2.13 0.86 -12.71
N GLU A 59 -2.32 0.29 -11.53
CA GLU A 59 -3.62 -0.25 -11.12
C GLU A 59 -4.68 0.86 -11.05
N ALA A 60 -4.31 2.07 -10.57
CA ALA A 60 -5.23 3.19 -10.56
C ALA A 60 -5.63 3.64 -11.98
N VAL A 61 -4.65 3.73 -12.89
CA VAL A 61 -4.91 4.02 -14.31
C VAL A 61 -5.81 2.96 -14.95
N ASP A 62 -5.54 1.68 -14.70
CA ASP A 62 -6.30 0.58 -15.29
C ASP A 62 -7.76 0.59 -14.81
N LEU A 63 -8.02 0.82 -13.53
CA LEU A 63 -9.39 0.92 -13.00
C LEU A 63 -10.19 2.08 -13.63
N VAL A 64 -9.55 3.25 -13.79
CA VAL A 64 -10.17 4.41 -14.43
C VAL A 64 -10.39 4.15 -15.92
N ALA A 65 -9.40 3.60 -16.62
CA ALA A 65 -9.47 3.35 -18.07
C ALA A 65 -10.50 2.28 -18.44
N ARG A 66 -10.71 1.28 -17.58
CA ARG A 66 -11.71 0.21 -17.77
C ARG A 66 -13.13 0.61 -17.37
N GLY A 67 -13.31 1.81 -16.80
CA GLY A 67 -14.59 2.26 -16.29
C GLY A 67 -15.06 1.53 -15.04
N GLU A 68 -14.13 1.01 -14.24
CA GLU A 68 -14.46 0.44 -12.92
C GLU A 68 -14.63 1.55 -11.86
N VAL A 69 -14.09 2.73 -12.19
CA VAL A 69 -14.25 4.00 -11.49
C VAL A 69 -14.67 5.07 -12.50
N ASP A 70 -15.98 5.16 -12.75
CA ASP A 70 -16.57 6.04 -13.76
C ASP A 70 -16.90 7.45 -13.25
N ALA A 71 -17.17 7.58 -11.96
CA ALA A 71 -17.44 8.87 -11.34
C ALA A 71 -16.14 9.67 -11.23
N VAL A 72 -16.15 10.92 -11.70
CA VAL A 72 -14.99 11.82 -11.66
C VAL A 72 -14.47 12.00 -10.23
N ASP A 73 -15.36 12.13 -9.26
CA ASP A 73 -14.98 12.37 -7.87
C ASP A 73 -14.30 11.14 -7.26
N ASP A 74 -14.84 9.93 -7.47
CA ASP A 74 -14.20 8.66 -7.08
C ASP A 74 -12.81 8.51 -7.73
N ALA A 75 -12.67 8.89 -9.02
CA ALA A 75 -11.39 8.82 -9.72
C ALA A 75 -10.37 9.80 -9.13
N LEU A 76 -10.78 11.03 -8.83
CA LEU A 76 -9.92 12.01 -8.15
C LEU A 76 -9.48 11.52 -6.77
N GLU A 77 -10.38 10.86 -6.03
CA GLU A 77 -10.07 10.33 -4.71
C GLU A 77 -9.11 9.13 -4.78
N LEU A 78 -9.31 8.21 -5.73
CA LEU A 78 -8.39 7.11 -6.00
C LEU A 78 -6.97 7.64 -6.30
N VAL A 79 -6.86 8.66 -7.15
CA VAL A 79 -5.56 9.29 -7.47
C VAL A 79 -4.95 9.98 -6.25
N ALA A 80 -5.76 10.65 -5.43
CA ALA A 80 -5.31 11.27 -4.19
C ALA A 80 -4.82 10.27 -3.13
N ARG A 81 -5.30 9.02 -3.18
CA ARG A 81 -4.87 7.91 -2.30
C ARG A 81 -3.57 7.24 -2.75
N LEU A 82 -3.00 7.61 -3.91
CA LEU A 82 -1.72 7.06 -4.36
C LEU A 82 -0.63 7.30 -3.31
N PRO A 83 0.24 6.31 -3.05
CA PRO A 83 1.31 6.46 -2.06
C PRO A 83 2.26 7.62 -2.39
N ALA A 84 2.61 8.42 -1.39
CA ALA A 84 3.50 9.57 -1.56
C ALA A 84 4.93 9.15 -1.93
N LEU A 85 5.41 9.63 -3.08
CA LEU A 85 6.73 9.29 -3.63
C LEU A 85 7.92 9.71 -2.76
N SER A 86 7.75 10.71 -1.89
CA SER A 86 8.79 11.15 -0.93
C SER A 86 9.27 10.03 -0.01
N ARG A 87 8.44 9.00 0.22
CA ARG A 87 8.81 7.80 0.99
C ARG A 87 9.92 6.98 0.35
N CYS A 88 10.12 7.11 -0.97
CA CYS A 88 11.22 6.46 -1.67
C CYS A 88 12.55 7.22 -1.57
N ASP A 89 12.55 8.39 -0.94
CA ASP A 89 13.74 9.21 -0.70
C ASP A 89 14.16 9.23 0.79
N ALA A 90 13.26 8.82 1.69
CA ALA A 90 13.48 8.84 3.14
C ALA A 90 14.21 7.56 3.62
N PRO A 91 15.46 7.64 4.14
CA PRO A 91 16.21 6.48 4.61
C PRO A 91 15.45 5.65 5.64
N GLU A 92 14.75 6.30 6.57
CA GLU A 92 13.98 5.66 7.63
C GLU A 92 12.84 4.80 7.06
N SER A 93 12.23 5.25 5.95
CA SER A 93 11.20 4.50 5.22
C SER A 93 11.78 3.33 4.42
N LEU A 94 13.05 3.41 4.00
CA LEU A 94 13.73 2.35 3.25
C LEU A 94 14.31 1.27 4.17
N ASP A 95 14.72 1.66 5.38
CA ASP A 95 15.27 0.78 6.40
C ASP A 95 14.18 0.04 7.18
N ALA A 96 12.99 0.64 7.33
CA ALA A 96 11.81 0.00 7.92
C ALA A 96 11.07 -0.93 6.94
N GLN A 97 11.83 -1.74 6.20
CA GLN A 97 11.33 -2.74 5.27
C GLN A 97 12.01 -4.09 5.50
N PRO A 98 11.27 -5.21 5.40
CA PRO A 98 11.86 -6.53 5.49
C PRO A 98 12.96 -6.76 4.46
N ALA A 99 13.96 -7.54 4.84
CA ALA A 99 14.98 -8.00 3.91
C ALA A 99 14.35 -8.83 2.79
N LEU A 100 14.98 -8.78 1.61
CA LEU A 100 14.62 -9.68 0.52
C LEU A 100 14.92 -11.13 0.92
N PRO A 101 14.10 -12.09 0.45
CA PRO A 101 14.47 -13.50 0.53
C PRO A 101 15.83 -13.74 -0.14
N GLN A 102 16.67 -14.59 0.47
CA GLN A 102 17.93 -15.02 -0.14
C GLN A 102 17.71 -16.00 -1.31
N ASP A 103 16.57 -16.68 -1.33
CA ASP A 103 16.15 -17.57 -2.41
C ASP A 103 15.46 -16.76 -3.52
N ASP A 104 16.11 -16.68 -4.68
CA ASP A 104 15.60 -15.96 -5.86
C ASP A 104 14.24 -16.50 -6.35
N ALA A 105 14.01 -17.81 -6.26
CA ALA A 105 12.76 -18.42 -6.68
C ALA A 105 11.60 -18.03 -5.74
N LEU A 106 11.89 -17.93 -4.44
CA LEU A 106 10.96 -17.41 -3.44
C LEU A 106 10.67 -15.92 -3.67
N ALA A 107 11.72 -15.11 -3.91
CA ALA A 107 11.58 -13.69 -4.19
C ALA A 107 10.71 -13.42 -5.43
N GLU A 108 10.93 -14.17 -6.51
CA GLU A 108 10.17 -14.03 -7.76
C GLU A 108 8.70 -14.46 -7.59
N ARG A 109 8.44 -15.56 -6.87
CA ARG A 109 7.07 -16.00 -6.53
C ARG A 109 6.33 -14.98 -5.67
N ALA A 110 7.02 -14.44 -4.67
CA ALA A 110 6.49 -13.40 -3.80
C ALA A 110 6.12 -12.14 -4.60
N GLU A 111 6.98 -11.72 -5.51
CA GLU A 111 6.72 -10.53 -6.34
C GLU A 111 5.52 -10.73 -7.27
N ARG A 112 5.38 -11.90 -7.91
CA ARG A 112 4.20 -12.19 -8.74
C ARG A 112 2.89 -12.11 -7.96
N LEU A 113 2.86 -12.62 -6.72
CA LEU A 113 1.68 -12.50 -5.86
C LEU A 113 1.47 -11.06 -5.37
N ARG A 114 2.55 -10.32 -5.10
CA ARG A 114 2.48 -8.90 -4.73
C ARG A 114 1.90 -8.04 -5.85
N VAL A 115 2.18 -8.36 -7.11
CA VAL A 115 1.51 -7.74 -8.27
C VAL A 115 -0.01 -7.97 -8.22
N GLN A 116 -0.46 -9.19 -7.91
CA GLN A 116 -1.88 -9.50 -7.79
C GLN A 116 -2.54 -8.78 -6.59
N LEU A 117 -1.83 -8.66 -5.46
CA LEU A 117 -2.30 -7.89 -4.30
C LEU A 117 -2.43 -6.39 -4.59
N ALA A 118 -1.67 -5.84 -5.55
CA ALA A 118 -1.76 -4.43 -5.87
C ALA A 118 -3.10 -4.07 -6.55
N HIS A 119 -3.67 -4.97 -7.35
CA HIS A 119 -5.02 -4.77 -7.90
C HIS A 119 -6.07 -4.77 -6.78
N ALA A 120 -6.04 -5.76 -5.88
CA ALA A 120 -6.91 -5.80 -4.71
C ALA A 120 -6.76 -4.55 -3.82
N ARG A 121 -5.54 -4.01 -3.70
CA ARG A 121 -5.28 -2.73 -3.02
C ARG A 121 -6.00 -1.58 -3.72
N ALA A 122 -5.85 -1.46 -5.04
CA ALA A 122 -6.45 -0.39 -5.82
C ALA A 122 -7.98 -0.45 -5.76
N LEU A 123 -8.57 -1.66 -5.78
CA LEU A 123 -10.00 -1.86 -5.56
C LEU A 123 -10.46 -1.32 -4.19
N LEU A 124 -9.72 -1.58 -3.11
CA LEU A 124 -10.04 -1.02 -1.79
C LEU A 124 -9.81 0.49 -1.70
N ASP A 125 -8.80 1.01 -2.41
CA ASP A 125 -8.57 2.45 -2.49
C ASP A 125 -9.65 3.16 -3.36
N ALA A 126 -10.41 2.39 -4.14
CA ALA A 126 -11.61 2.79 -4.88
C ALA A 126 -12.93 2.36 -4.20
N GLU A 127 -12.89 1.93 -2.93
CA GLU A 127 -14.07 1.52 -2.14
C GLU A 127 -14.88 0.38 -2.78
N ARG A 128 -14.20 -0.54 -3.47
CA ARG A 128 -14.77 -1.74 -4.08
C ARG A 128 -14.52 -2.99 -3.23
N GLY A 129 -14.76 -2.91 -1.93
CA GLY A 129 -14.43 -3.94 -0.94
C GLY A 129 -14.94 -5.35 -1.27
N SER A 130 -16.14 -5.48 -1.85
CA SER A 130 -16.66 -6.80 -2.25
C SER A 130 -15.89 -7.45 -3.39
N ARG A 131 -15.40 -6.68 -4.37
CA ARG A 131 -14.53 -7.21 -5.44
C ARG A 131 -13.16 -7.56 -4.88
N ALA A 132 -12.59 -6.68 -4.06
CA ALA A 132 -11.32 -6.94 -3.40
C ALA A 132 -11.36 -8.20 -2.53
N ALA A 133 -12.44 -8.41 -1.77
CA ALA A 133 -12.64 -9.61 -0.96
C ALA A 133 -12.66 -10.89 -1.81
N ALA A 134 -13.33 -10.88 -2.96
CA ALA A 134 -13.35 -12.02 -3.87
C ALA A 134 -11.95 -12.35 -4.40
N GLU A 135 -11.16 -11.34 -4.81
CA GLU A 135 -9.79 -11.56 -5.24
C GLU A 135 -8.89 -12.09 -4.12
N LEU A 136 -8.98 -11.47 -2.93
CA LEU A 136 -8.20 -11.89 -1.77
C LEU A 136 -8.52 -13.32 -1.35
N ALA A 137 -9.78 -13.77 -1.45
CA ALA A 137 -10.16 -15.15 -1.18
C ALA A 137 -9.40 -16.15 -2.06
N HIS A 138 -9.10 -15.80 -3.32
CA HIS A 138 -8.29 -16.64 -4.22
C HIS A 138 -6.78 -16.53 -3.96
N LEU A 139 -6.30 -15.38 -3.49
CA LEU A 139 -4.88 -15.15 -3.26
C LEU A 139 -4.39 -15.73 -1.92
N MET A 140 -5.20 -15.68 -0.86
CA MET A 140 -4.77 -16.04 0.49
C MET A 140 -4.19 -17.45 0.60
N PRO A 141 -4.82 -18.53 0.08
CA PRO A 141 -4.24 -19.88 0.17
C PRO A 141 -2.87 -19.99 -0.51
N ARG A 142 -2.66 -19.24 -1.60
CA ARG A 142 -1.40 -19.24 -2.36
C ARG A 142 -0.30 -18.47 -1.61
N ILE A 143 -0.67 -17.39 -0.94
CA ILE A 143 0.24 -16.59 -0.10
C ILE A 143 0.63 -17.38 1.16
N GLU A 144 -0.32 -18.02 1.81
CA GLU A 144 -0.09 -18.89 2.97
C GLU A 144 0.83 -20.07 2.61
N ALA A 145 0.57 -20.74 1.49
CA ALA A 145 1.42 -21.84 1.01
C ALA A 145 2.84 -21.41 0.61
N LEU A 146 3.05 -20.11 0.29
CA LEU A 146 4.37 -19.59 -0.03
C LEU A 146 5.25 -19.47 1.24
N GLY A 147 4.65 -19.29 2.42
CA GLY A 147 5.38 -19.14 3.69
C GLY A 147 6.24 -17.88 3.76
N HIS A 148 5.86 -16.81 3.04
CA HIS A 148 6.62 -15.55 3.01
C HIS A 148 5.95 -14.47 3.87
N ASP A 149 6.41 -14.34 5.12
CA ASP A 149 5.79 -13.51 6.15
C ASP A 149 5.54 -12.05 5.77
N PRO A 150 6.48 -11.31 5.14
CA PRO A 150 6.21 -9.95 4.64
C PRO A 150 5.00 -9.86 3.72
N LEU A 151 4.81 -10.83 2.81
CA LEU A 151 3.67 -10.86 1.90
C LEU A 151 2.39 -11.27 2.62
N THR A 152 2.48 -12.20 3.58
CA THR A 152 1.35 -12.59 4.43
C THR A 152 0.83 -11.37 5.22
N ALA A 153 1.71 -10.56 5.80
CA ALA A 153 1.32 -9.34 6.51
C ALA A 153 0.62 -8.31 5.60
N GLU A 154 1.13 -8.11 4.38
CA GLU A 154 0.52 -7.23 3.38
C GLU A 154 -0.89 -7.72 2.98
N ALA A 155 -1.05 -9.03 2.79
CA ALA A 155 -2.31 -9.66 2.40
C ALA A 155 -3.36 -9.61 3.53
N LEU A 156 -2.96 -9.88 4.77
CA LEU A 156 -3.83 -9.76 5.94
C LEU A 156 -4.30 -8.32 6.15
N LEU A 157 -3.43 -7.33 5.97
CA LEU A 157 -3.83 -5.91 5.99
C LEU A 157 -4.90 -5.61 4.94
N LEU A 158 -4.77 -6.18 3.73
CA LEU A 158 -5.75 -6.01 2.66
C LEU A 158 -7.08 -6.70 2.98
N ARG A 159 -7.04 -7.94 3.44
CA ARG A 159 -8.25 -8.71 3.79
C ARG A 159 -8.99 -8.09 4.97
N GLY A 160 -8.27 -7.62 5.98
CA GLY A 160 -8.84 -6.88 7.10
C GLY A 160 -9.54 -5.59 6.66
N ARG A 161 -8.98 -4.84 5.71
CA ARG A 161 -9.67 -3.67 5.10
C ARG A 161 -10.93 -4.08 4.33
N ALA A 162 -10.86 -5.16 3.55
CA ALA A 162 -12.01 -5.65 2.80
C ALA A 162 -13.15 -6.07 3.73
N HIS A 163 -12.83 -6.71 4.87
CA HIS A 163 -13.80 -7.03 5.91
C HIS A 163 -14.44 -5.76 6.51
N LEU A 164 -13.66 -4.70 6.77
CA LEU A 164 -14.20 -3.44 7.29
C LEU A 164 -15.20 -2.80 6.31
N GLU A 165 -14.87 -2.70 5.02
CA GLU A 165 -15.79 -2.15 4.00
C GLU A 165 -17.08 -2.98 3.84
N ARG A 166 -17.09 -4.22 4.36
CA ARG A 166 -18.23 -5.14 4.36
C ARG A 166 -18.93 -5.24 5.72
N ASP A 167 -18.55 -4.39 6.68
CA ASP A 167 -19.06 -4.40 8.07
C ASP A 167 -18.80 -5.71 8.84
N GLU A 168 -17.78 -6.47 8.42
CA GLU A 168 -17.37 -7.74 9.04
C GLU A 168 -16.34 -7.47 10.16
N LEU A 169 -16.72 -6.65 11.15
CA LEU A 169 -15.79 -6.02 12.11
C LEU A 169 -14.89 -7.01 12.87
N ALA A 170 -15.44 -8.13 13.32
CA ALA A 170 -14.66 -9.14 14.07
C ALA A 170 -13.59 -9.81 13.18
N ALA A 171 -13.92 -10.09 11.91
CA ALA A 171 -12.96 -10.65 10.97
C ALA A 171 -11.91 -9.61 10.58
N SER A 172 -12.33 -8.35 10.41
CA SER A 172 -11.43 -7.22 10.17
C SER A 172 -10.40 -7.07 11.29
N GLU A 173 -10.86 -6.99 12.54
CA GLU A 173 -10.00 -6.87 13.71
C GLU A 173 -9.02 -8.04 13.82
N ALA A 174 -9.49 -9.28 13.66
CA ALA A 174 -8.63 -10.46 13.74
C ALA A 174 -7.49 -10.43 12.71
N ASP A 175 -7.80 -10.11 11.44
CA ASP A 175 -6.79 -10.02 10.40
C ASP A 175 -5.83 -8.85 10.59
N LEU A 176 -6.34 -7.69 11.01
CA LEU A 176 -5.51 -6.51 11.22
C LEU A 176 -4.57 -6.67 12.42
N LEU A 177 -5.01 -7.34 13.49
CA LEU A 177 -4.15 -7.69 14.62
C LEU A 177 -3.02 -8.62 14.16
N ARG A 178 -3.33 -9.65 13.37
CA ARG A 178 -2.31 -10.56 12.82
C ARG A 178 -1.36 -9.83 11.87
N ALA A 179 -1.87 -8.95 11.02
CA ALA A 179 -1.06 -8.13 10.12
C ALA A 179 -0.11 -7.21 10.91
N TYR A 180 -0.62 -6.55 11.96
CA TYR A 180 0.16 -5.69 12.83
C TYR A 180 1.27 -6.46 13.53
N THR A 181 0.95 -7.57 14.20
CA THR A 181 1.91 -8.37 14.96
C THR A 181 3.03 -8.85 14.07
N LEU A 182 2.69 -9.49 12.94
CA LEU A 182 3.69 -10.02 12.02
C LEU A 182 4.55 -8.91 11.42
N ALA A 183 3.95 -7.79 11.02
CA ALA A 183 4.70 -6.66 10.50
C ALA A 183 5.61 -6.02 11.56
N ALA A 184 5.18 -5.94 12.82
CA ALA A 184 5.98 -5.41 13.91
C ALA A 184 7.20 -6.30 14.22
N GLU A 185 7.03 -7.63 14.21
CA GLU A 185 8.13 -8.60 14.39
C GLU A 185 9.19 -8.48 13.27
N LEU A 186 8.75 -8.14 12.06
CA LEU A 186 9.61 -7.98 10.88
C LEU A 186 10.23 -6.58 10.75
N GLY A 187 9.88 -5.63 11.61
CA GLY A 187 10.26 -4.21 11.45
C GLY A 187 9.63 -3.55 10.20
N TYR A 188 8.50 -4.07 9.72
CA TYR A 188 7.80 -3.59 8.53
C TYR A 188 6.81 -2.46 8.87
N ASP A 189 7.35 -1.30 9.21
CA ASP A 189 6.59 -0.22 9.84
C ASP A 189 5.46 0.36 9.00
N ASP A 190 5.59 0.31 7.66
CA ASP A 190 4.48 0.77 6.80
C ASP A 190 3.25 -0.12 6.99
N VAL A 191 3.42 -1.44 6.95
CA VAL A 191 2.32 -2.39 7.12
C VAL A 191 1.81 -2.35 8.56
N ALA A 192 2.69 -2.36 9.56
CA ALA A 192 2.31 -2.26 10.96
C ALA A 192 1.53 -0.97 11.25
N GLY A 193 2.03 0.19 10.78
CA GLY A 193 1.39 1.48 10.99
C GLY A 193 0.04 1.59 10.29
N ARG A 194 -0.09 1.01 9.09
CA ARG A 194 -1.37 0.97 8.37
C ARG A 194 -2.37 0.03 9.04
N ALA A 195 -1.94 -1.13 9.54
CA ALA A 195 -2.80 -2.04 10.28
C ALA A 195 -3.31 -1.37 11.57
N ALA A 196 -2.42 -0.75 12.35
CA ALA A 196 -2.77 0.03 13.54
C ALA A 196 -3.77 1.16 13.24
N ARG A 197 -3.58 1.89 12.12
CA ARG A 197 -4.52 2.94 11.70
C ARG A 197 -5.91 2.39 11.42
N VAL A 198 -6.02 1.24 10.74
CA VAL A 198 -7.33 0.65 10.44
C VAL A 198 -7.95 0.07 11.71
N LEU A 199 -7.17 -0.56 12.60
CA LEU A 199 -7.64 -1.01 13.93
C LEU A 199 -8.24 0.13 14.74
N ALA A 200 -7.65 1.32 14.69
CA ALA A 200 -8.19 2.50 15.38
C ALA A 200 -9.63 2.82 14.92
N SER A 201 -9.93 2.66 13.62
CA SER A 201 -11.29 2.81 13.09
C SER A 201 -12.19 1.67 13.54
N VAL A 202 -11.81 0.42 13.23
CA VAL A 202 -12.61 -0.79 13.49
C VAL A 202 -13.02 -0.87 14.96
N VAL A 203 -12.06 -0.66 15.85
CA VAL A 203 -12.27 -0.82 17.29
C VAL A 203 -12.90 0.43 17.90
N GLY A 204 -12.42 1.62 17.52
CA GLY A 204 -12.83 2.88 18.14
C GLY A 204 -14.16 3.41 17.62
N TYR A 205 -14.28 3.53 16.30
CA TYR A 205 -15.44 4.12 15.64
C TYR A 205 -16.54 3.07 15.44
N ASP A 206 -16.20 1.96 14.76
CA ASP A 206 -17.20 0.99 14.31
C ASP A 206 -17.70 0.08 15.46
N ALA A 207 -16.80 -0.34 16.37
CA ALA A 207 -17.15 -1.16 17.53
C ALA A 207 -17.39 -0.36 18.84
N GLY A 208 -17.25 0.97 18.82
CA GLY A 208 -17.49 1.85 19.98
C GLY A 208 -16.53 1.70 21.16
N ARG A 209 -15.40 0.99 21.01
CA ARG A 209 -14.35 0.82 22.04
C ARG A 209 -13.33 1.96 21.97
N TYR A 210 -13.78 3.19 22.26
CA TYR A 210 -13.02 4.42 22.03
C TYR A 210 -11.60 4.44 22.63
N GLU A 211 -11.42 4.01 23.88
CA GLU A 211 -10.09 3.99 24.52
C GLU A 211 -9.12 3.03 23.83
N GLU A 212 -9.62 1.89 23.34
CA GLU A 212 -8.81 0.95 22.59
C GLU A 212 -8.48 1.50 21.19
N GLY A 213 -9.45 2.13 20.52
CA GLY A 213 -9.21 2.84 19.26
C GLY A 213 -8.18 3.95 19.39
N ARG A 214 -8.22 4.74 20.48
CA ARG A 214 -7.22 5.79 20.76
C ARG A 214 -5.81 5.22 20.90
N ARG A 215 -5.65 4.10 21.62
CA ARG A 215 -4.35 3.42 21.74
C ARG A 215 -3.81 3.00 20.37
N TRP A 216 -4.65 2.43 19.52
CA TRP A 216 -4.26 2.07 18.15
C TRP A 216 -3.90 3.29 17.29
N ALA A 217 -4.62 4.40 17.45
CA ALA A 217 -4.29 5.65 16.77
C ALA A 217 -2.90 6.16 17.20
N GLU A 218 -2.61 6.16 18.50
CA GLU A 218 -1.30 6.54 19.05
C GLU A 218 -0.18 5.64 18.53
N THR A 219 -0.41 4.32 18.46
CA THR A 219 0.52 3.37 17.84
C THR A 219 0.78 3.69 16.37
N ALA A 220 -0.27 3.96 15.59
CA ALA A 220 -0.14 4.33 14.18
C ALA A 220 0.66 5.62 13.98
N LEU A 221 0.42 6.64 14.84
CA LEU A 221 1.15 7.90 14.86
C LEU A 221 2.63 7.71 15.21
N ALA A 222 2.95 6.88 16.21
CA ALA A 222 4.33 6.57 16.57
C ALA A 222 5.09 5.89 15.42
N LEU A 223 4.47 4.92 14.75
CA LEU A 223 5.02 4.24 13.57
C LEU A 223 5.14 5.15 12.35
N ALA A 224 4.24 6.12 12.18
CA ALA A 224 4.34 7.11 11.13
C ALA A 224 5.51 8.07 11.36
N ARG A 225 5.70 8.57 12.60
CA ARG A 225 6.84 9.41 12.95
C ARG A 225 8.16 8.68 12.74
N ARG A 226 8.26 7.42 13.17
CA ARG A 226 9.50 6.64 12.97
C ARG A 226 9.94 6.54 11.50
N ARG A 227 8.99 6.52 10.56
CA ARG A 227 9.26 6.47 9.10
C ARG A 227 9.49 7.84 8.44
N GLY A 228 9.22 8.93 9.16
CA GLY A 228 9.26 10.31 8.65
C GLY A 228 9.91 11.30 9.61
N SER A 229 10.72 10.81 10.56
CA SER A 229 11.60 11.65 11.38
C SER A 229 12.81 12.02 10.52
N GLY A 230 12.56 12.96 9.62
CA GLY A 230 13.50 13.66 8.72
C GLY A 230 12.78 14.87 8.13
#